data_AF-A0A5E4INU9-F1
#
_entry.id   AF-A0A5E4INU9-F1
#
_cell.length_a   1.000
_cell.length_b   1.000
_cell.length_c   1.000
_cell.angle_alpha   90.00
_cell.angle_beta   90.00
_cell.angle_gamma   90.00
#
_symmetry.space_group_name_H-M   'P 1'
#
loop_
_entity.id
_entity.type
_entity.pdbx_description
1 polymer ?
#
loop_
_entity_poly.entity_id
_entity_poly.type
_entity_poly.pdbx_seq_one_letter_code
_entity_poly.pdbx_strand_id
1 'polypeptide(L)' 'MPTTIAIGTSTRESLRMFGRKGETYDEIIKKLMGVARLHGFLEEQKRILREEKFVPLD' A
#
# COMPACT_ATOMS: atom_id res chain seq x y z
N MET A 1 -15.65 -6.91 14.79
CA MET A 1 -16.46 -5.69 15.00
C MET A 1 -16.03 -4.67 13.96
N PRO A 2 -16.95 -4.04 13.23
CA PRO A 2 -16.62 -2.97 12.28
C PRO A 2 -16.34 -1.66 13.04
N THR A 3 -15.29 -0.95 12.65
CA THR A 3 -14.99 0.40 13.15
C THR A 3 -15.41 1.41 12.10
N THR A 4 -16.15 2.44 12.50
CA THR A 4 -16.54 3.53 11.60
C THR A 4 -15.40 4.52 11.47
N ILE A 5 -14.91 4.71 10.24
CA ILE A 5 -13.89 5.71 9.92
C ILE A 5 -14.57 6.84 9.14
N ALA A 6 -14.49 8.06 9.67
CA ALA A 6 -14.95 9.23 8.94
C ALA A 6 -13.97 9.55 7.81
N ILE A 7 -14.48 9.62 6.59
CA ILE A 7 -13.71 9.98 5.39
C ILE A 7 -14.48 11.02 4.58
N GLY A 8 -13.75 11.88 3.87
CA GLY A 8 -14.34 12.84 2.94
C GLY A 8 -15.04 12.14 1.78
N THR A 9 -15.98 12.86 1.15
CA THR A 9 -16.75 12.36 0.00
C THR A 9 -15.82 11.98 -1.17
N SER A 10 -14.81 12.80 -1.45
CA SER A 10 -13.82 12.53 -2.50
C SER A 10 -12.97 11.28 -2.22
N THR A 11 -12.58 11.06 -0.96
CA THR A 11 -11.86 9.85 -0.54
C THR A 11 -12.72 8.61 -0.71
N ARG A 12 -14.02 8.70 -0.35
CA ARG A 12 -14.97 7.59 -0.53
C ARG A 12 -15.15 7.23 -2.01
N GLU A 13 -15.26 8.22 -2.87
CA GLU A 13 -15.35 8.01 -4.33
C GLU A 13 -14.08 7.38 -4.87
N SER A 14 -12.91 7.85 -4.44
CA SER A 14 -11.63 7.27 -4.82
C SER A 14 -11.53 5.80 -4.39
N LEU A 15 -11.92 5.47 -3.15
CA LEU A 15 -11.96 4.09 -2.66
C LEU A 15 -12.87 3.21 -3.53
N ARG A 16 -14.02 3.73 -3.96
CA ARG A 16 -14.93 3.04 -4.90
C ARG A 16 -14.27 2.73 -6.23
N MET A 17 -13.42 3.62 -6.76
CA MET A 17 -12.69 3.39 -8.01
C MET A 17 -11.63 2.28 -7.89
N PHE A 18 -11.07 2.07 -6.70
CA PHE A 18 -10.10 1.00 -6.44
C PHE A 18 -10.75 -0.37 -6.20
N GLY A 19 -12.05 -0.40 -5.91
CA GLY A 19 -12.81 -1.62 -5.69
C GLY A 19 -13.33 -2.27 -6.97
N ARG A 20 -13.49 -3.59 -6.92
CA ARG A 20 -14.17 -4.41 -7.93
C ARG A 20 -15.58 -4.74 -7.45
N LYS A 21 -16.44 -5.17 -8.38
CA LYS A 21 -17.83 -5.54 -8.06
C LYS A 21 -17.85 -6.63 -6.98
N GLY A 22 -18.44 -6.34 -5.83
CA GLY A 22 -18.55 -7.26 -4.69
C GLY A 22 -17.51 -7.08 -3.60
N GLU A 23 -16.47 -6.24 -3.79
CA GLU A 23 -15.50 -5.93 -2.74
C GLU A 23 -16.07 -4.93 -1.72
N THR A 24 -15.75 -5.17 -0.45
CA THR A 24 -16.05 -4.29 0.67
C THR A 24 -14.97 -3.22 0.82
N TYR A 25 -15.31 -2.10 1.49
CA TYR A 25 -14.31 -1.07 1.79
C TYR A 25 -13.14 -1.60 2.63
N ASP A 26 -13.38 -2.57 3.52
CA ASP A 26 -12.32 -3.18 4.33
C ASP A 26 -11.31 -3.95 3.46
N GLU A 27 -11.80 -4.71 2.47
CA GLU A 27 -10.94 -5.42 1.52
C GLU A 27 -10.13 -4.45 0.64
N ILE A 28 -10.76 -3.38 0.17
CA ILE A 28 -10.09 -2.34 -0.61
C ILE A 28 -8.98 -1.69 0.21
N ILE A 29 -9.26 -1.32 1.46
CA ILE A 29 -8.28 -0.71 2.37
C ILE A 29 -7.11 -1.68 2.63
N LYS A 30 -7.39 -2.95 2.94
CA LYS A 30 -6.35 -3.97 3.16
C LYS A 30 -5.43 -4.12 1.94
N LYS A 31 -6.00 -4.13 0.74
CA LYS A 31 -5.24 -4.20 -0.51
C LYS A 31 -4.35 -2.96 -0.71
N LEU A 32 -4.89 -1.77 -0.48
CA LEU A 32 -4.12 -0.52 -0.56
C LEU A 32 -2.97 -0.49 0.46
N MET A 33 -3.19 -0.96 1.68
CA MET A 33 -2.14 -1.10 2.70
C MET A 33 -1.04 -2.07 2.25
N GLY A 34 -1.41 -3.18 1.60
CA GLY A 34 -0.45 -4.13 1.01
C GLY A 34 0.42 -3.48 -0.06
N VAL A 35 -0.17 -2.72 -0.97
CA VAL A 35 0.55 -1.97 -2.00
C VAL A 35 1.50 -0.94 -1.38
N ALA A 36 1.03 -0.16 -0.40
CA ALA A 36 1.85 0.83 0.28
C ALA A 36 3.06 0.20 0.99
N ARG A 37 2.87 -0.95 1.65
CA ARG A 37 3.95 -1.70 2.29
C ARG A 37 4.99 -2.19 1.27
N LEU A 38 4.53 -2.76 0.16
CA LEU A 38 5.43 -3.23 -0.90
C LEU A 38 6.23 -2.06 -1.48
N HIS A 39 5.57 -0.94 -1.77
CA HIS A 39 6.25 0.25 -2.29
C HIS A 39 7.30 0.78 -1.31
N GLY A 40 6.97 0.87 -0.02
CA GLY A 40 7.93 1.29 1.01
C GLY A 40 9.15 0.37 1.09
N PHE A 41 8.93 -0.96 1.03
CA PHE A 41 10.02 -1.93 0.99
C PHE A 41 10.91 -1.74 -0.26
N LEU A 42 10.31 -1.58 -1.44
CA LEU A 42 11.05 -1.40 -2.68
C LEU A 42 11.87 -0.12 -2.70
N GLU A 43 11.34 0.98 -2.15
CA GLU A 43 12.10 2.24 -2.05
C GLU A 43 13.31 2.11 -1.15
N GLU A 44 13.19 1.38 -0.03
CA GLU A 44 14.32 1.12 0.84
C GLU A 44 15.37 0.23 0.17
N GLN A 45 14.96 -0.84 -0.52
CA GLN A 45 15.87 -1.68 -1.28
C GLN A 45 16.60 -0.88 -2.38
N LYS A 46 15.90 0.04 -3.05
CA LYS A 46 16.54 0.94 -4.04
C LYS A 46 17.53 1.89 -3.39
N ARG A 47 17.26 2.38 -2.17
CA ARG A 47 18.20 3.22 -1.42
C ARG A 47 19.48 2.44 -1.11
N ILE A 48 19.33 1.24 -0.54
CA ILE A 48 20.44 0.32 -0.24
C ILE A 48 21.24 0.05 -1.52
N LEU A 49 20.59 -0.33 -2.63
CA LEU A 49 21.28 -0.62 -3.89
C LEU A 49 22.08 0.58 -4.45
N ARG A 50 21.61 1.82 -4.22
CA ARG A 50 22.31 3.03 -4.66
C ARG A 50 23.50 3.37 -3.78
N GLU A 51 23.38 3.14 -2.48
CA GLU A 51 24.33 3.64 -1.47
C GLU A 51 25.36 2.59 -1.06
N GLU A 52 25.01 1.31 -1.06
CA GLU A 52 25.89 0.23 -0.63
C GLU A 52 26.77 -0.28 -1.77
N LYS A 53 28.07 -0.40 -1.50
CA LYS A 53 29.01 -1.09 -2.39
C LYS A 53 28.86 -2.59 -2.17
N PHE A 54 28.66 -3.33 -3.26
CA PHE A 54 28.65 -4.79 -3.25
C PHE A 54 29.94 -5.33 -2.60
N VAL A 55 29.79 -6.10 -1.53
CA VAL A 55 30.88 -6.85 -0.92
C VAL A 55 30.69 -8.32 -1.31
N PRO A 56 31.56 -8.89 -2.17
CA PRO A 56 31.55 -10.31 -2.44
C PRO A 56 31.82 -11.08 -1.15
N LEU A 57 31.09 -12.16 -0.94
CA LEU A 57 31.44 -13.13 0.08
C LEU A 57 32.55 -14.01 -0.51
N ASP A 58 33.76 -13.91 0.03
CA ASP A 58 34.85 -14.87 -0.20
C ASP A 58 34.45 -16.28 0.29
#